data_AF-A0A524ENF6-F1
#
_entry.id   AF-A0A524ENF6-F1
#
_cell.length_a   1.000
_cell.length_b   1.000
_cell.length_c   1.000
_cell.angle_alpha   90.00
_cell.angle_beta   90.00
_cell.angle_gamma   90.00
#
_symmetry.space_group_name_H-M   'P 1'
#
loop_
_entity.id
_entity.type
_entity.pdbx_description
1 polymer ?
#
loop_
_entity_poly.entity_id
_entity_poly.type
_entity_poly.pdbx_seq_one_letter_code
_entity_poly.pdbx_strand_id
1 'polypeptide(L)'
;MVYFELMLIPFAVIVVIFVIFWIVQEGTKWQKHPYLGVFARFIQASPARAFFTFLVLTIAIVPSTLGLMMGVWLDIFAAGNTPSNTTPVVNTLLLMFLMLAGMIPVLWGSFGTWRQSVRSAADVRVRTTQE
;
A
#
# COMPACT_ATOMS: atom_id res chain seq x y z
N MET A 1 19.85 3.58 -21.57
CA MET A 1 19.43 3.02 -20.26
C MET A 1 17.92 3.15 -20.20
N VAL A 2 17.20 2.19 -19.59
CA VAL A 2 15.74 2.25 -19.46
C VAL A 2 15.39 2.62 -18.02
N TYR A 3 15.40 3.91 -17.72
CA TYR A 3 15.07 4.46 -16.41
C TYR A 3 13.63 4.16 -16.00
N PHE A 4 12.70 4.09 -16.97
CA PHE A 4 11.33 3.66 -16.72
C PHE A 4 11.25 2.25 -16.11
N GLU A 5 11.96 1.27 -16.67
CA GLU A 5 11.96 -0.11 -16.19
C GLU A 5 12.49 -0.19 -14.74
N LEU A 6 13.53 0.58 -14.43
CA LEU A 6 14.08 0.66 -13.08
C LEU A 6 13.07 1.24 -12.09
N MET A 7 12.33 2.28 -12.48
CA MET A 7 11.30 2.91 -11.65
C MET A 7 10.01 2.08 -11.56
N LEU A 8 9.80 1.11 -12.48
CA LEU A 8 8.68 0.18 -12.47
C LEU A 8 8.79 -0.87 -11.37
N ILE A 9 10.00 -1.29 -11.03
CA ILE A 9 10.26 -2.29 -10.00
C ILE A 9 9.65 -1.90 -8.63
N PRO A 10 9.98 -0.75 -8.02
CA PRO A 10 9.41 -0.37 -6.72
C PRO A 10 7.89 -0.21 -6.78
N PHE A 11 7.34 0.28 -7.90
CA PHE A 11 5.89 0.38 -8.09
C PHE A 11 5.23 -0.99 -8.04
N ALA A 12 5.71 -1.93 -8.86
CA ALA A 12 5.19 -3.28 -8.91
C ALA A 12 5.30 -3.98 -7.54
N VAL A 13 6.42 -3.79 -6.83
CA VAL A 13 6.63 -4.35 -5.50
C VAL A 13 5.58 -3.85 -4.50
N ILE A 14 5.31 -2.54 -4.47
CA ILE A 14 4.28 -1.97 -3.57
C ILE A 14 2.91 -2.55 -3.89
N VAL A 15 2.54 -2.63 -5.17
CA VAL A 15 1.24 -3.18 -5.60
C VAL A 15 1.11 -4.65 -5.20
N VAL A 16 2.13 -5.46 -5.48
CA VAL A 16 2.12 -6.90 -5.14
C VAL A 16 2.04 -7.10 -3.64
N ILE A 17 2.84 -6.38 -2.85
CA ILE A 17 2.81 -6.46 -1.38
C ILE A 17 1.45 -6.02 -0.85
N PHE A 18 0.88 -4.95 -1.38
CA PHE A 18 -0.46 -4.49 -1.01
C PHE A 18 -1.51 -5.57 -1.26
N VAL A 19 -1.53 -6.17 -2.45
CA VAL A 19 -2.47 -7.24 -2.80
C VAL A 19 -2.28 -8.47 -1.91
N ILE A 20 -1.04 -8.87 -1.64
CA ILE A 20 -0.75 -9.98 -0.72
C ILE A 20 -1.35 -9.69 0.65
N PHE A 21 -1.08 -8.52 1.24
CA PHE A 21 -1.62 -8.17 2.55
C PHE A 21 -3.14 -8.03 2.55
N TRP A 22 -3.71 -7.49 1.47
CA TRP A 22 -5.15 -7.37 1.31
C TRP A 22 -5.85 -8.74 1.27
N ILE A 23 -5.24 -9.74 0.62
CA ILE A 23 -5.78 -11.12 0.61
C ILE A 23 -5.56 -11.80 1.96
N VAL A 24 -4.35 -11.71 2.52
CA VAL A 24 -4.00 -12.47 3.72
C VAL A 24 -4.56 -11.88 5.00
N GLN A 25 -5.01 -10.62 5.04
CA GLN A 25 -5.69 -10.09 6.22
C GLN A 25 -7.04 -10.80 6.46
N GLU A 26 -7.65 -11.35 5.40
CA GLU A 26 -8.95 -12.01 5.45
C GLU A 26 -8.81 -13.53 5.60
N GLY A 27 -9.02 -14.03 6.80
CA GLY A 27 -9.16 -15.46 7.07
C GLY A 27 -7.94 -16.10 7.74
N THR A 28 -8.21 -16.85 8.81
CA THR A 28 -7.19 -17.55 9.62
C THR A 28 -6.50 -18.69 8.88
N LYS A 29 -7.11 -19.22 7.81
CA LYS A 29 -6.55 -20.27 6.95
C LYS A 29 -5.17 -19.90 6.38
N TRP A 30 -4.94 -18.61 6.12
CA TRP A 30 -3.68 -18.15 5.53
C TRP A 30 -2.49 -18.29 6.46
N GLN A 31 -2.69 -18.32 7.78
CA GLN A 31 -1.61 -18.47 8.77
C GLN A 31 -0.83 -19.78 8.61
N LYS A 32 -1.49 -20.83 8.11
CA LYS A 32 -0.90 -22.16 7.88
C LYS A 32 -0.33 -22.33 6.46
N HIS A 33 -0.49 -21.34 5.58
CA HIS A 33 -0.01 -21.42 4.20
C HIS A 33 1.53 -21.42 4.15
N PRO A 34 2.18 -22.29 3.35
CA PRO A 34 3.65 -22.43 3.35
C PRO A 34 4.39 -21.13 3.02
N TYR A 35 3.89 -20.38 2.03
CA TYR A 35 4.55 -19.16 1.54
C TYR A 35 3.92 -17.87 2.08
N LEU A 36 2.60 -17.88 2.28
CA LEU A 36 1.82 -16.69 2.64
C LEU A 36 1.60 -16.57 4.15
N GLY A 37 1.91 -17.64 4.91
CA GLY A 37 1.72 -17.68 6.34
C GLY A 37 2.54 -16.64 7.10
N VAL A 38 3.72 -16.26 6.61
CA VAL A 38 4.52 -15.20 7.23
C VAL A 38 3.80 -13.85 7.15
N PHE A 39 3.29 -13.49 5.96
CA PHE A 39 2.53 -12.26 5.75
C PHE A 39 1.22 -12.26 6.56
N ALA A 40 0.50 -13.38 6.57
CA ALA A 40 -0.73 -13.54 7.34
C ALA A 40 -0.47 -13.37 8.85
N ARG A 41 0.54 -14.04 9.40
CA ARG A 41 0.90 -13.90 10.82
C ARG A 41 1.35 -12.49 11.17
N PHE A 42 2.02 -11.79 10.26
CA PHE A 42 2.44 -10.41 10.49
C PHE A 42 1.25 -9.45 10.56
N ILE A 43 0.38 -9.46 9.53
CA ILE A 43 -0.73 -8.51 9.40
C ILE A 43 -1.85 -8.79 10.40
N GLN A 44 -2.10 -10.07 10.71
CA GLN A 44 -3.16 -10.49 11.64
C GLN A 44 -2.73 -10.46 13.12
N ALA A 45 -1.45 -10.20 13.42
CA ALA A 45 -0.97 -10.17 14.81
C ALA A 45 -1.63 -9.05 15.64
N SER A 46 -1.96 -7.91 15.03
CA SER A 46 -2.74 -6.87 15.69
C SER A 46 -3.46 -5.95 14.69
N PRO A 47 -4.62 -5.38 15.07
CA PRO A 47 -5.32 -4.40 14.22
C PRO A 47 -4.45 -3.19 13.85
N ALA A 48 -3.55 -2.77 14.75
CA ALA A 48 -2.62 -1.68 14.52
C ALA A 48 -1.64 -1.99 13.37
N ARG A 49 -1.07 -3.21 13.33
CA ARG A 49 -0.14 -3.61 12.26
C ARG A 49 -0.82 -3.60 10.90
N ALA A 50 -2.06 -4.07 10.82
CA ALA A 50 -2.86 -3.99 9.60
C ALA A 50 -3.00 -2.54 9.13
N PHE A 51 -3.51 -1.66 10.01
CA PHE A 51 -3.69 -0.25 9.69
C PHE A 51 -2.40 0.44 9.21
N PHE A 52 -1.32 0.35 9.99
CA PHE A 52 -0.06 1.02 9.64
C PHE A 52 0.57 0.46 8.37
N THR A 53 0.41 -0.83 8.10
CA THR A 53 0.92 -1.44 6.87
C THR A 53 0.19 -0.90 5.64
N PHE A 54 -1.15 -0.87 5.66
CA PHE A 54 -1.91 -0.27 4.56
C PHE A 54 -1.66 1.23 4.43
N LEU A 55 -1.48 1.94 5.56
CA LEU A 55 -1.17 3.38 5.54
C LEU A 55 0.17 3.65 4.84
N VAL A 56 1.22 2.93 5.24
CA VAL A 56 2.56 3.08 4.65
C VAL A 56 2.54 2.74 3.16
N LEU A 57 1.89 1.64 2.77
CA LEU A 57 1.78 1.25 1.36
C LEU A 57 1.00 2.29 0.54
N THR A 58 -0.09 2.83 1.09
CA THR A 58 -0.91 3.88 0.43
C THR A 58 -0.12 5.19 0.28
N ILE A 59 0.70 5.56 1.25
CA ILE A 59 1.57 6.74 1.12
C ILE A 59 2.69 6.46 0.12
N ALA A 60 3.30 5.27 0.15
CA ALA A 60 4.42 4.89 -0.70
C ALA A 60 4.07 4.80 -2.19
N ILE A 61 2.80 4.50 -2.53
CA ILE A 61 2.39 4.44 -3.94
C ILE A 61 2.51 5.80 -4.66
N VAL A 62 2.36 6.92 -3.93
CA VAL A 62 2.44 8.27 -4.50
C VAL A 62 3.84 8.57 -5.05
N PRO A 63 4.93 8.57 -4.25
CA PRO A 63 6.27 8.79 -4.77
C PRO A 63 6.69 7.70 -5.76
N SER A 64 6.22 6.46 -5.60
CA SER A 64 6.52 5.40 -6.57
C SER A 64 5.89 5.66 -7.94
N THR A 65 4.67 6.19 -7.98
CA THR A 65 3.98 6.51 -9.24
C THR A 65 4.61 7.75 -9.89
N LEU A 66 5.01 8.75 -9.08
CA LEU A 66 5.82 9.87 -9.58
C LEU A 66 7.19 9.42 -10.10
N GLY A 67 7.78 8.38 -9.49
CA GLY A 67 9.00 7.73 -9.98
C GLY A 67 8.84 7.19 -11.40
N LEU A 68 7.71 6.56 -11.73
CA LEU A 68 7.41 6.11 -13.10
C LEU A 68 7.43 7.27 -14.10
N MET A 69 6.77 8.38 -13.75
CA MET A 69 6.76 9.59 -14.59
C MET A 69 8.18 10.12 -14.81
N MET A 70 8.97 10.19 -13.73
CA MET A 70 10.37 10.61 -13.80
C MET A 70 11.21 9.67 -14.69
N GLY A 71 10.98 8.36 -14.61
CA GLY A 71 11.63 7.37 -15.46
C GLY A 71 11.40 7.62 -16.95
N VAL A 72 10.15 7.91 -17.34
CA VAL A 72 9.82 8.25 -18.74
C VAL A 72 10.55 9.52 -19.20
N TRP A 73 10.59 10.56 -18.37
CA TRP A 73 11.29 11.79 -18.73
C TRP A 73 12.79 11.59 -18.86
N LEU A 74 13.41 10.84 -17.95
CA LEU A 74 14.83 10.51 -18.02
C LEU A 74 15.16 9.73 -19.29
N ASP A 75 14.28 8.81 -19.72
CA ASP A 75 14.46 8.09 -20.99
C ASP A 75 14.37 9.02 -22.20
N ILE A 76 13.43 9.96 -22.21
CA ILE A 76 13.30 10.96 -23.30
C ILE A 76 14.55 11.86 -23.36
N PHE A 77 15.02 12.35 -22.21
CA PHE A 77 16.24 13.17 -22.14
C PHE A 77 17.48 12.38 -22.55
N ALA A 78 17.60 11.12 -22.13
CA ALA A 78 18.70 10.25 -22.52
C ALA A 78 18.71 9.96 -24.04
N ALA A 79 17.54 10.01 -24.69
CA ALA A 79 17.41 9.92 -26.15
C ALA A 79 17.68 11.25 -26.88
N GLY A 80 18.07 12.31 -26.18
CA GLY A 80 18.36 13.63 -26.76
C GLY A 80 17.13 14.45 -27.14
N ASN A 81 15.94 14.04 -26.68
CA ASN A 81 14.68 14.73 -26.95
C ASN A 81 14.23 15.57 -25.75
N THR A 82 13.35 16.55 -25.98
CA THR A 82 12.64 17.26 -24.92
C THR A 82 11.23 16.69 -24.76
N PRO A 83 10.73 16.49 -23.52
CA PRO A 83 9.36 16.06 -23.29
C PRO A 83 8.37 17.13 -23.78
N SER A 84 7.78 16.92 -24.95
CA SER A 84 6.78 17.81 -25.55
C SER A 84 5.35 17.30 -25.41
N ASN A 85 5.18 16.01 -25.10
CA ASN A 85 3.89 15.38 -24.93
C ASN A 85 3.52 15.24 -23.44
N THR A 86 2.32 15.68 -23.07
CA THR A 86 1.76 15.57 -21.72
C THR A 86 1.08 14.22 -21.45
N THR A 87 0.85 13.38 -22.46
CA THR A 87 0.21 12.06 -22.31
C THR A 87 0.83 11.19 -21.20
N PRO A 88 2.16 11.07 -21.06
CA PRO A 88 2.75 10.26 -19.99
C PRO A 88 2.42 10.76 -18.59
N VAL A 89 2.32 12.08 -18.41
CA VAL A 89 1.94 12.70 -17.13
C VAL A 89 0.50 12.37 -16.78
N VAL A 90 -0.41 12.59 -17.74
CA VAL A 90 -1.85 12.32 -17.55
C VAL A 90 -2.09 10.84 -17.25
N ASN A 91 -1.48 9.93 -18.01
CA ASN A 91 -1.62 8.49 -17.80
C ASN A 91 -1.09 8.05 -16.43
N THR A 92 0.03 8.63 -15.98
CA THR A 92 0.60 8.31 -14.67
C THR A 92 -0.28 8.81 -13.53
N LEU A 93 -0.88 9.99 -13.67
CA LEU A 93 -1.85 10.52 -12.68
C LEU A 93 -3.13 9.69 -12.65
N LEU A 94 -3.66 9.29 -13.81
CA LEU A 94 -4.83 8.41 -13.89
C LEU A 94 -4.56 7.05 -13.24
N LEU A 95 -3.37 6.47 -13.46
CA LEU A 95 -2.93 5.26 -12.79
C LEU A 95 -2.87 5.45 -11.27
N MET A 96 -2.30 6.57 -10.81
CA MET A 96 -2.25 6.90 -9.39
C MET A 96 -3.66 6.98 -8.78
N PHE A 97 -4.58 7.67 -9.44
CA PHE A 97 -5.97 7.78 -8.97
C PHE A 97 -6.66 6.42 -8.92
N LEU A 98 -6.46 5.57 -9.93
CA LEU A 98 -7.00 4.21 -9.95
C LEU A 98 -6.48 3.38 -8.76
N MET A 99 -5.17 3.43 -8.49
CA MET A 99 -4.56 2.72 -7.37
C MET A 99 -5.10 3.23 -6.02
N LEU A 100 -5.12 4.55 -5.82
CA LEU A 100 -5.64 5.16 -4.59
C LEU A 100 -7.12 4.87 -4.37
N ALA A 101 -7.93 4.84 -5.44
CA ALA A 101 -9.34 4.49 -5.36
C ALA A 101 -9.57 3.07 -4.79
N GLY A 102 -8.68 2.12 -5.09
CA GLY A 102 -8.72 0.78 -4.49
C GLY A 102 -8.10 0.71 -3.08
N MET A 103 -7.03 1.46 -2.83
CA MET A 103 -6.29 1.39 -1.56
C MET A 103 -6.98 2.12 -0.41
N ILE A 104 -7.60 3.27 -0.67
CA ILE A 104 -8.24 4.12 0.36
C ILE A 104 -9.37 3.37 1.11
N PRO A 105 -10.30 2.65 0.44
CA PRO A 105 -11.32 1.87 1.14
C PRO A 105 -10.75 0.79 2.06
N VAL A 106 -9.69 0.09 1.62
CA VAL A 106 -9.01 -0.94 2.43
C VAL A 106 -8.36 -0.32 3.66
N LEU A 107 -7.64 0.80 3.48
CA LEU A 107 -7.06 1.58 4.56
C LEU A 107 -8.13 2.01 5.56
N TRP A 108 -9.24 2.57 5.10
CA TRP A 108 -10.32 3.03 5.96
C TRP A 108 -10.97 1.90 6.76
N GLY A 109 -11.17 0.73 6.13
CA GLY A 109 -11.64 -0.47 6.82
C GLY A 109 -10.70 -0.87 7.97
N SER A 110 -9.40 -0.98 7.69
CA SER A 110 -8.40 -1.33 8.70
C SER A 110 -8.30 -0.30 9.84
N PHE A 111 -8.46 0.99 9.53
CA PHE A 111 -8.51 2.07 10.53
C PHE A 111 -9.69 1.90 11.47
N GLY A 112 -10.88 1.59 10.93
CA GLY A 112 -12.08 1.33 11.74
C GLY A 112 -11.87 0.19 12.74
N THR A 113 -11.33 -0.94 12.28
CA THR A 113 -11.02 -2.09 13.13
C THR A 113 -10.00 -1.75 14.22
N TRP A 114 -8.93 -1.04 13.86
CA TRP A 114 -7.94 -0.60 14.84
C TRP A 114 -8.54 0.34 15.88
N ARG A 115 -9.26 1.38 15.45
CA ARG A 115 -9.92 2.34 16.35
C ARG A 115 -10.85 1.65 17.33
N GLN A 116 -11.64 0.69 16.85
CA GLN A 116 -12.56 -0.06 17.71
C GLN A 116 -11.82 -0.92 18.73
N SER A 117 -10.72 -1.57 18.32
CA SER A 117 -9.89 -2.38 19.22
C SER A 117 -9.26 -1.57 20.36
N VAL A 118 -8.83 -0.34 20.06
CA VAL A 118 -8.26 0.58 21.07
C VAL A 118 -9.33 1.04 22.06
N ARG A 119 -10.53 1.36 21.57
CA ARG A 119 -11.67 1.74 22.42
C ARG A 119 -12.07 0.60 23.35
N SER A 120 -12.23 -0.61 22.83
CA SER A 120 -12.58 -1.76 23.66
C SER A 120 -11.52 -2.06 24.73
N ALA A 121 -10.24 -1.91 24.40
CA ALA A 121 -9.16 -2.10 25.37
C ALA A 121 -9.17 -1.04 26.48
N ALA A 122 -9.55 0.20 26.15
CA ALA A 122 -9.73 1.27 27.13
C ALA A 122 -10.91 0.98 28.07
N ASP A 123 -12.06 0.56 27.53
CA ASP A 123 -13.25 0.24 28.33
C ASP A 123 -13.00 -0.89 29.34
N VAL A 124 -12.24 -1.92 28.96
CA VAL A 124 -11.86 -3.03 29.86
C VAL A 124 -11.00 -2.54 31.01
N ARG A 125 -10.01 -1.68 30.74
CA ARG A 125 -9.12 -1.15 31.79
C ARG A 125 -9.88 -0.33 32.83
N VAL A 126 -10.81 0.51 32.38
CA VAL A 126 -11.64 1.31 33.29
C VAL A 126 -12.46 0.41 34.22
N ARG A 127 -13.06 -0.67 33.71
CA ARG A 127 -13.83 -1.61 34.53
C ARG A 127 -12.95 -2.34 35.55
N THR A 128 -11.78 -2.81 35.17
CA THR A 128 -10.85 -3.52 36.08
C THR A 128 -10.27 -2.63 37.19
N THR A 129 -10.34 -1.30 37.06
CA THR A 129 -9.87 -0.36 38.10
C THR A 129 -10.99 0.06 39.05
N GLN A 130 -12.26 -0.23 38.72
CA GLN A 130 -13.43 0.09 39.55
C GLN A 130 -13.86 -1.07 40.46
N GLU A 131 -13.35 -2.28 40.22
CA GLU A 131 -13.46 -3.45 41.12
C GLU A 131 -12.32 -3.47 42.15
#